data_AF-W7DQ55-F1
#
_entry.id   AF-W7DQ55-F1
#
_cell.length_a   1.000
_cell.length_b   1.000
_cell.length_c   1.000
_cell.angle_alpha   90.00
_cell.angle_beta   90.00
_cell.angle_gamma   90.00
#
_symmetry.space_group_name_H-M   'P 1'
#
loop_
_entity.id
_entity.type
_entity.pdbx_description
1 polymer ?
#
loop_
_entity_poly.entity_id
_entity_poly.type
_entity_poly.pdbx_seq_one_letter_code
_entity_poly.pdbx_strand_id
1 'polypeptide(L)'
;MWNNFLWVILPYLVFASFIVGHIFRYRYDKFSVTAKSSELIEKRQLMIGSILFHVGILFVVGGHFVGLVIPKSFTEAIGMSEHTYHIIAVGIGSVFGVMTFIGMFLLTYRRISHKSVRRLSSSGDIIVNLTLLLTLLLGILSTLFGTKEVPGFDYRESISIWFRQIFMFRPDANLMAEIPLLF
;
A
#
# COMPACT_ATOMS: atom_id res chain seq x y z
N MET A 1 -25.48 6.66 -5.50
CA MET A 1 -25.47 6.17 -4.09
C MET A 1 -24.20 5.38 -3.77
N TRP A 2 -23.80 4.39 -4.58
CA TRP A 2 -22.60 3.58 -4.32
C TRP A 2 -21.28 4.37 -4.22
N ASN A 3 -21.08 5.39 -5.06
CA ASN A 3 -19.86 6.22 -5.03
C ASN A 3 -19.66 6.93 -3.67
N ASN A 4 -20.71 7.50 -3.09
CA ASN A 4 -20.62 8.14 -1.77
C ASN A 4 -20.32 7.11 -0.67
N PHE A 5 -20.88 5.90 -0.77
CA PHE A 5 -20.57 4.85 0.18
C PHE A 5 -19.09 4.44 0.11
N LEU A 6 -18.58 4.15 -1.09
CA LEU A 6 -17.21 3.67 -1.29
C LEU A 6 -16.14 4.73 -1.06
N TRP A 7 -16.38 5.97 -1.49
CA TRP A 7 -15.35 7.01 -1.55
C TRP A 7 -15.46 8.07 -0.46
N VAL A 8 -16.57 8.08 0.30
CA VAL A 8 -16.74 9.01 1.44
C VAL A 8 -16.92 8.23 2.74
N ILE A 9 -17.91 7.35 2.81
CA ILE A 9 -18.27 6.69 4.09
C ILE A 9 -17.24 5.61 4.46
N LEU A 10 -16.91 4.71 3.54
CA LEU A 10 -16.03 3.58 3.79
C LEU A 10 -14.62 4.00 4.29
N PRO A 11 -13.94 5.02 3.73
CA PRO A 11 -12.66 5.48 4.26
C PRO A 11 -12.72 5.86 5.74
N TYR A 12 -13.76 6.59 6.16
CA TYR A 12 -13.92 6.95 7.58
C TYR A 12 -14.22 5.74 8.47
N LEU A 13 -14.98 4.75 7.98
CA LEU A 13 -15.19 3.50 8.73
C LEU A 13 -13.88 2.73 8.90
N VAL A 14 -13.06 2.65 7.85
CA VAL A 14 -11.73 2.02 7.92
C VAL A 14 -10.85 2.78 8.91
N PHE A 15 -10.74 4.10 8.83
CA PHE A 15 -9.96 4.90 9.78
C PHE A 15 -10.48 4.77 11.22
N ALA A 16 -11.79 4.81 11.43
CA ALA A 16 -12.39 4.63 12.74
C ALA A 16 -12.04 3.25 13.31
N SER A 17 -12.20 2.17 12.51
CA SER A 17 -11.83 0.81 12.94
C SER A 17 -10.34 0.68 13.23
N PHE A 18 -9.49 1.32 12.43
CA PHE A 18 -8.05 1.36 12.64
C PHE A 18 -7.71 2.03 13.97
N ILE A 19 -8.19 3.25 14.21
CA ILE A 19 -7.89 4.01 15.42
C ILE A 19 -8.45 3.31 16.66
N VAL A 20 -9.75 2.98 16.66
CA VAL A 20 -10.42 2.35 17.81
C VAL A 20 -9.84 0.96 18.09
N GLY A 21 -9.57 0.17 17.04
CA GLY A 21 -8.96 -1.15 17.17
C GLY A 21 -7.56 -1.08 17.79
N HIS A 22 -6.73 -0.10 17.39
CA HIS A 22 -5.41 0.10 17.99
C HIS A 22 -5.49 0.56 19.44
N ILE A 23 -6.38 1.51 19.76
CA ILE A 23 -6.58 1.97 21.15
C ILE A 23 -7.05 0.82 22.03
N PHE A 24 -8.03 0.04 21.56
CA PHE A 24 -8.54 -1.11 22.29
C PHE A 24 -7.45 -2.15 22.53
N ARG A 25 -6.69 -2.53 21.49
CA ARG A 25 -5.60 -3.50 21.62
C ARG A 25 -4.50 -3.00 22.55
N TYR A 26 -4.13 -1.73 22.45
CA TYR A 26 -3.15 -1.13 23.36
C TYR A 26 -3.64 -1.05 24.81
N ARG A 27 -4.94 -0.92 25.05
CA ARG A 27 -5.47 -0.81 26.42
C ARG A 27 -5.67 -2.18 27.07
N TYR A 28 -6.22 -3.14 26.33
CA TYR A 28 -6.69 -4.42 26.88
C TYR A 28 -5.80 -5.63 26.53
N ASP A 29 -4.94 -5.53 25.52
CA ASP A 29 -4.10 -6.65 25.06
C ASP A 29 -2.67 -6.18 24.72
N LYS A 30 -2.03 -5.53 25.69
CA LYS A 30 -0.69 -4.95 25.55
C LYS A 30 0.37 -5.98 25.16
N PHE A 31 0.28 -7.18 25.71
CA PHE A 31 1.29 -8.22 25.51
C PHE A 31 1.24 -8.84 24.10
N SER A 32 0.15 -8.66 23.34
CA SER A 32 0.09 -9.11 21.95
C SER A 32 0.69 -8.14 20.94
N VAL A 33 1.11 -6.94 21.37
CA VAL A 33 1.76 -5.93 20.51
C VAL A 33 3.25 -6.24 20.42
N THR A 34 3.59 -7.20 19.56
CA THR A 34 4.97 -7.56 19.24
C THR A 34 5.12 -7.87 17.75
N ALA A 35 6.35 -7.86 17.25
CA ALA A 35 6.64 -8.22 15.85
C ALA A 35 6.45 -9.73 15.56
N LYS A 36 6.22 -10.57 16.58
CA LYS A 36 6.09 -12.04 16.48
C LYS A 36 7.13 -12.67 15.53
N SER A 37 8.41 -12.37 15.76
CA SER A 37 9.49 -12.84 14.91
C SER A 37 9.55 -14.37 14.87
N SER A 38 9.73 -14.93 13.67
CA SER A 38 9.91 -16.36 13.45
C SER A 38 11.35 -16.71 13.04
N GLU A 39 12.30 -15.81 13.31
CA GLU A 39 13.70 -15.92 12.84
C GLU A 39 14.43 -17.13 13.44
N LEU A 40 14.16 -17.47 14.70
CA LEU A 40 14.77 -18.60 15.38
C LEU A 40 14.42 -19.96 14.76
N ILE A 41 13.31 -20.03 14.01
CA ILE A 41 12.82 -21.28 13.39
C ILE A 41 13.45 -21.45 12.01
N GLU A 42 13.45 -20.38 11.21
CA GLU A 42 14.00 -20.36 9.86
C GLU A 42 14.51 -18.95 9.59
N LYS A 43 15.83 -18.83 9.45
CA LYS A 43 16.53 -17.54 9.31
C LYS A 43 16.87 -17.19 7.87
N ARG A 44 17.23 -18.18 7.04
CA ARG A 44 17.84 -17.92 5.72
C ARG A 44 16.83 -17.33 4.74
N GLN A 45 15.66 -17.95 4.60
CA GLN A 45 14.60 -17.42 3.73
C GLN A 45 13.96 -16.18 4.36
N LEU A 46 13.85 -16.12 5.70
CA LEU A 46 13.39 -14.91 6.38
C LEU A 46 14.23 -13.70 6.04
N MET A 47 15.56 -13.80 6.16
CA MET A 47 16.46 -12.67 6.00
C MET A 47 16.33 -12.05 4.61
N ILE A 48 16.36 -12.88 3.57
CA ILE A 48 16.25 -12.42 2.18
C ILE A 48 14.86 -11.81 1.94
N GLY A 49 13.79 -12.53 2.28
CA GLY A 49 12.42 -12.04 2.09
C GLY A 49 12.13 -10.77 2.87
N SER A 50 12.61 -10.68 4.11
CA SER A 50 12.42 -9.54 5.00
C SER A 50 13.17 -8.30 4.52
N ILE A 51 14.43 -8.43 4.08
CA ILE A 51 15.20 -7.30 3.55
C ILE A 51 14.55 -6.77 2.27
N LEU A 52 14.22 -7.65 1.32
CA LEU A 52 13.57 -7.27 0.07
C LEU A 52 12.22 -6.57 0.32
N PHE A 53 11.40 -7.14 1.22
CA PHE A 53 10.11 -6.57 1.57
C PHE A 53 10.24 -5.22 2.27
N HIS A 54 11.04 -5.11 3.33
CA HIS A 54 11.10 -3.89 4.14
C HIS A 54 11.81 -2.74 3.43
N VAL A 55 12.91 -3.02 2.73
CA VAL A 55 13.55 -1.97 1.92
C VAL A 55 12.59 -1.53 0.82
N GLY A 56 11.92 -2.47 0.15
CA GLY A 56 10.98 -2.15 -0.91
C GLY A 56 9.80 -1.32 -0.43
N ILE A 57 9.11 -1.78 0.62
CA ILE A 57 7.90 -1.13 1.10
C ILE A 57 8.18 0.28 1.63
N LEU A 58 9.35 0.55 2.21
CA LEU A 58 9.72 1.89 2.66
C LEU A 58 9.78 2.89 1.49
N PHE A 59 10.40 2.50 0.37
CA PHE A 59 10.43 3.34 -0.83
C PHE A 59 9.05 3.44 -1.49
N VAL A 60 8.26 2.36 -1.52
CA VAL A 60 6.89 2.38 -2.05
C VAL A 60 6.01 3.33 -1.24
N VAL A 61 6.03 3.24 0.09
CA VAL A 61 5.29 4.14 0.99
C VAL A 61 5.76 5.58 0.85
N GLY A 62 7.08 5.81 0.76
CA GLY A 62 7.64 7.13 0.51
C GLY A 62 7.16 7.73 -0.82
N GLY A 63 7.15 6.92 -1.89
CA GLY A 63 6.62 7.31 -3.19
C GLY A 63 5.12 7.65 -3.15
N HIS A 64 4.32 6.84 -2.45
CA HIS A 64 2.88 7.12 -2.25
C HIS A 64 2.67 8.40 -1.44
N PHE A 65 3.49 8.65 -0.43
CA PHE A 65 3.43 9.89 0.34
C PHE A 65 3.70 11.10 -0.55
N VAL A 66 4.77 11.06 -1.36
CA VAL A 66 5.07 12.15 -2.30
C VAL A 66 3.94 12.31 -3.32
N GLY A 67 3.43 11.22 -3.91
CA GLY A 67 2.41 11.31 -4.95
C GLY A 67 1.02 11.72 -4.46
N LEU A 68 0.60 11.28 -3.27
CA LEU A 68 -0.75 11.51 -2.77
C LEU A 68 -0.83 12.74 -1.86
N VAL A 69 0.18 12.97 -1.01
CA VAL A 69 0.13 14.02 0.03
C VAL A 69 0.70 15.34 -0.48
N ILE A 70 1.77 15.31 -1.28
CA ILE A 70 2.38 16.54 -1.80
C ILE A 70 1.56 17.06 -2.99
N PRO A 71 1.14 18.34 -2.98
CA PRO A 71 0.39 18.92 -4.10
C PRO A 71 1.23 18.97 -5.39
N LYS A 72 0.57 18.75 -6.53
CA LYS A 72 1.17 18.90 -7.87
C LYS A 72 1.83 20.27 -8.06
N SER A 73 1.19 21.34 -7.60
CA SER A 73 1.73 22.70 -7.67
C SER A 73 3.08 22.86 -6.95
N PHE A 74 3.32 22.10 -5.87
CA PHE A 74 4.59 22.11 -5.17
C PHE A 74 5.68 21.42 -5.99
N THR A 75 5.36 20.26 -6.59
CA THR A 75 6.31 19.55 -7.47
C THR A 75 6.67 20.37 -8.71
N GLU A 76 5.71 21.08 -9.29
CA GLU A 76 5.96 21.99 -10.42
C GLU A 76 6.79 23.21 -10.00
N ALA A 77 6.53 23.78 -8.82
CA ALA A 77 7.27 24.95 -8.31
C ALA A 77 8.77 24.68 -8.07
N ILE A 78 9.14 23.44 -7.75
CA ILE A 78 10.55 23.01 -7.63
C ILE A 78 11.17 22.63 -8.98
N GLY A 79 10.47 22.88 -10.09
CA GLY A 79 10.96 22.65 -11.45
C GLY A 79 10.77 21.22 -11.96
N MET A 80 9.97 20.38 -11.29
CA MET A 80 9.68 19.03 -11.78
C MET A 80 8.63 19.10 -12.88
N SER A 81 9.01 18.80 -14.12
CA SER A 81 8.04 18.66 -15.19
C SER A 81 7.18 17.39 -14.99
N GLU A 82 5.97 17.41 -15.52
CA GLU A 82 5.04 16.27 -15.52
C GLU A 82 5.68 14.99 -16.06
N HIS A 83 6.41 15.11 -17.17
CA HIS A 83 7.11 13.99 -17.79
C HIS A 83 8.24 13.45 -16.90
N THR A 84 9.03 14.34 -16.28
CA THR A 84 10.10 13.95 -15.35
C THR A 84 9.52 13.24 -14.13
N TYR A 85 8.45 13.79 -13.55
CA TYR A 85 7.74 13.18 -12.44
C TYR A 85 7.24 11.79 -12.80
N HIS A 86 6.60 11.64 -13.97
CA HIS A 86 6.05 10.37 -14.43
C HIS A 86 7.14 9.31 -14.61
N ILE A 87 8.26 9.64 -15.25
CA ILE A 87 9.39 8.71 -15.43
C ILE A 87 9.96 8.26 -14.09
N ILE A 88 10.18 9.20 -13.16
CA ILE A 88 10.72 8.89 -11.84
C ILE A 88 9.74 8.02 -11.07
N ALA A 89 8.46 8.41 -11.03
CA ALA A 89 7.43 7.69 -10.28
C ALA A 89 7.24 6.26 -10.81
N VAL A 90 7.11 6.08 -12.12
CA VAL A 90 6.94 4.75 -12.73
C VAL A 90 8.23 3.94 -12.62
N GLY A 91 9.40 4.54 -12.87
CA GLY A 91 10.69 3.84 -12.81
C GLY A 91 11.05 3.37 -11.40
N ILE A 92 11.16 4.30 -10.46
CA ILE A 92 11.46 3.99 -9.06
C ILE A 92 10.35 3.14 -8.45
N GLY A 93 9.08 3.48 -8.71
CA GLY A 93 7.92 2.74 -8.23
C GLY A 93 7.92 1.28 -8.71
N SER A 94 8.25 1.02 -9.98
CA SER A 94 8.31 -0.33 -10.52
C SER A 94 9.43 -1.16 -9.88
N VAL A 95 10.63 -0.60 -9.74
CA VAL A 95 11.78 -1.30 -9.15
C VAL A 95 11.49 -1.69 -7.70
N PHE A 96 11.09 -0.73 -6.87
CA PHE A 96 10.81 -0.99 -5.46
C PHE A 96 9.50 -1.77 -5.26
N GLY A 97 8.51 -1.59 -6.14
CA GLY A 97 7.28 -2.38 -6.15
C GLY A 97 7.55 -3.86 -6.40
N VAL A 98 8.32 -4.20 -7.45
CA VAL A 98 8.73 -5.58 -7.74
C VAL A 98 9.56 -6.17 -6.61
N MET A 99 10.51 -5.40 -6.06
CA MET A 99 11.32 -5.83 -4.91
C MET A 99 10.45 -6.16 -3.70
N THR A 100 9.47 -5.31 -3.39
CA THR A 100 8.50 -5.53 -2.31
C THR A 100 7.65 -6.78 -2.56
N PHE A 101 7.15 -6.94 -3.78
CA PHE A 101 6.35 -8.09 -4.18
C PHE A 101 7.11 -9.40 -4.05
N ILE A 102 8.35 -9.46 -4.55
CA ILE A 102 9.21 -10.66 -4.40
C ILE A 102 9.45 -10.96 -2.92
N GLY A 103 9.76 -9.94 -2.11
CA GLY A 103 9.91 -10.11 -0.65
C GLY A 103 8.66 -10.67 0.01
N MET A 104 7.48 -10.09 -0.27
CA MET A 104 6.20 -10.53 0.28
C MET A 104 5.82 -11.94 -0.20
N PHE A 105 6.09 -12.26 -1.47
CA PHE A 105 5.88 -13.59 -2.04
C PHE A 105 6.72 -14.63 -1.32
N LEU A 106 8.03 -14.38 -1.15
CA LEU A 106 8.93 -15.28 -0.42
C LEU A 106 8.48 -15.48 1.03
N LEU A 107 8.11 -14.42 1.73
CA LEU A 107 7.62 -14.50 3.11
C LEU A 107 6.31 -15.29 3.23
N THR A 108 5.40 -15.11 2.28
CA THR A 108 4.12 -15.82 2.20
C THR A 108 4.33 -17.30 1.86
N TYR A 109 5.12 -17.59 0.84
CA TYR A 109 5.51 -18.95 0.46
C TYR A 109 6.16 -19.66 1.65
N ARG A 110 7.09 -19.01 2.34
CA ARG A 110 7.74 -19.56 3.53
C ARG A 110 6.73 -19.91 4.62
N ARG A 111 5.78 -19.02 4.90
CA ARG A 111 4.76 -19.22 5.95
C ARG A 111 3.81 -20.37 5.65
N ILE A 112 3.50 -20.62 4.38
CA ILE A 112 2.58 -21.68 3.95
C ILE A 112 3.29 -23.04 3.80
N SER A 113 4.52 -23.04 3.27
CA SER A 113 5.25 -24.25 2.91
C SER A 113 6.03 -24.87 4.08
N HIS A 114 6.58 -24.06 5.00
CA HIS A 114 7.33 -24.59 6.14
C HIS A 114 6.41 -25.00 7.28
N LYS A 115 6.32 -26.31 7.55
CA LYS A 115 5.45 -26.88 8.59
C LYS A 115 5.64 -26.24 9.96
N SER A 116 6.89 -26.01 10.38
CA SER A 116 7.20 -25.41 11.69
C SER A 116 6.74 -23.96 11.80
N VAL A 117 6.93 -23.17 10.74
CA VAL A 117 6.47 -21.77 10.69
C VAL A 117 4.95 -21.70 10.60
N ARG A 118 4.33 -22.58 9.80
CA ARG A 118 2.87 -22.64 9.65
C ARG A 118 2.17 -22.98 10.95
N ARG A 119 2.69 -23.92 11.74
CA ARG A 119 2.12 -24.31 13.04
C ARG A 119 2.14 -23.18 14.08
N LEU A 120 3.10 -22.28 13.98
CA LEU A 120 3.25 -21.12 14.88
C LEU A 120 2.59 -19.85 14.33
N SER A 121 2.03 -19.91 13.12
CA SER A 121 1.33 -18.80 12.51
C SER A 121 -0.15 -18.85 12.87
N SER A 122 -0.71 -17.69 13.18
CA SER A 122 -2.16 -17.52 13.33
C SER A 122 -2.83 -17.34 11.96
N SER A 123 -4.14 -17.55 11.89
CA SER A 123 -4.93 -17.25 10.69
C SER A 123 -4.79 -15.79 10.27
N GLY A 124 -4.69 -14.87 11.23
CA GLY A 124 -4.46 -13.45 10.95
C GLY A 124 -3.14 -13.18 10.21
N ASP A 125 -2.07 -13.89 10.56
CA ASP A 125 -0.77 -13.73 9.87
C ASP A 125 -0.86 -14.16 8.40
N ILE A 126 -1.64 -15.20 8.10
CA ILE A 126 -1.85 -15.69 6.73
C ILE A 126 -2.73 -14.73 5.95
N ILE A 127 -3.83 -14.25 6.55
CA ILE A 127 -4.73 -13.28 5.93
C ILE A 127 -3.97 -12.01 5.56
N VAL A 128 -3.22 -11.42 6.50
CA VAL A 128 -2.42 -10.21 6.24
C VAL A 128 -1.41 -10.44 5.12
N ASN A 129 -0.69 -11.57 5.14
CA ASN A 129 0.28 -11.90 4.10
C ASN A 129 -0.37 -11.98 2.70
N LEU A 130 -1.51 -12.66 2.58
CA LEU A 130 -2.22 -12.81 1.31
C LEU A 130 -2.83 -11.49 0.84
N THR A 131 -3.42 -10.71 1.74
CA THR A 131 -3.97 -9.38 1.42
C THR A 131 -2.87 -8.45 0.92
N LEU A 132 -1.72 -8.37 1.61
CA LEU A 132 -0.58 -7.56 1.17
C LEU A 132 -0.04 -8.01 -0.19
N LEU A 133 0.07 -9.34 -0.40
CA LEU A 133 0.52 -9.87 -1.68
C LEU A 133 -0.43 -9.49 -2.83
N LEU A 134 -1.75 -9.57 -2.59
CA LEU A 134 -2.77 -9.15 -3.56
C LEU A 134 -2.69 -7.64 -3.82
N THR A 135 -2.59 -6.81 -2.78
CA THR A 135 -2.47 -5.35 -2.92
C THR A 135 -1.23 -4.96 -3.73
N LEU A 136 -0.09 -5.61 -3.47
CA LEU A 136 1.15 -5.36 -4.24
C LEU A 136 1.00 -5.79 -5.69
N LEU A 137 0.36 -6.94 -5.95
CA LEU A 137 0.08 -7.39 -7.32
C LEU A 137 -0.78 -6.36 -8.06
N LEU A 138 -1.88 -5.92 -7.45
CA LEU A 138 -2.77 -4.90 -8.03
C LEU A 138 -1.98 -3.62 -8.33
N GLY A 139 -1.21 -3.09 -7.37
CA GLY A 139 -0.42 -1.87 -7.60
C GLY A 139 0.64 -1.98 -8.71
N ILE A 140 1.27 -3.15 -8.87
CA ILE A 140 2.17 -3.41 -10.01
C ILE A 140 1.38 -3.40 -11.32
N LEU A 141 0.21 -4.04 -11.36
CA LEU A 141 -0.66 -4.03 -12.54
C LEU A 141 -1.12 -2.61 -12.88
N SER A 142 -1.50 -1.78 -11.90
CA SER A 142 -1.85 -0.37 -12.12
C SER A 142 -0.68 0.41 -12.72
N THR A 143 0.53 0.17 -12.24
CA THR A 143 1.74 0.85 -12.74
C THR A 143 2.07 0.44 -14.18
N LEU A 144 1.91 -0.85 -14.53
CA LEU A 144 2.28 -1.38 -15.85
C LEU A 144 1.20 -1.19 -16.93
N PHE A 145 -0.07 -1.23 -16.52
CA PHE A 145 -1.22 -1.25 -17.44
C PHE A 145 -2.14 -0.03 -17.29
N GLY A 146 -2.17 0.63 -16.12
CA GLY A 146 -3.05 1.77 -15.89
C GLY A 146 -2.79 2.95 -16.82
N THR A 147 -1.54 3.17 -17.23
CA THR A 147 -1.17 4.17 -18.24
C THR A 147 -1.57 3.83 -19.67
N LYS A 148 -1.84 2.55 -19.96
CA LYS A 148 -2.25 2.07 -21.29
C LYS A 148 -3.77 2.14 -21.47
N GLU A 149 -4.55 1.99 -20.40
CA GLU A 149 -6.01 2.07 -20.48
C GLU A 149 -6.50 3.49 -20.71
N VAL A 150 -5.84 4.49 -20.12
CA VAL A 150 -6.14 5.91 -20.33
C VAL A 150 -4.84 6.69 -20.55
N PRO A 151 -4.43 6.91 -21.82
CA PRO A 151 -3.27 7.72 -22.15
C PRO A 151 -3.40 9.12 -21.55
N GLY A 152 -2.45 9.51 -20.70
CA GLY A 152 -2.43 10.83 -20.07
C GLY A 152 -3.23 10.97 -18.77
N PHE A 153 -3.72 9.88 -18.17
CA PHE A 153 -4.33 9.94 -16.84
C PHE A 153 -3.31 10.37 -15.77
N ASP A 154 -3.52 11.55 -15.19
CA ASP A 154 -2.75 12.04 -14.04
C ASP A 154 -3.51 11.84 -12.73
N TYR A 155 -3.13 10.81 -11.98
CA TYR A 155 -3.71 10.51 -10.66
C TYR A 155 -3.51 11.64 -9.63
N ARG A 156 -2.62 12.63 -9.89
CA ARG A 156 -2.44 13.79 -9.02
C ARG A 156 -3.56 14.81 -9.10
N GLU A 157 -4.33 14.78 -10.19
CA GLU A 157 -5.47 15.67 -10.43
C GLU A 157 -6.81 15.08 -9.94
N SER A 158 -6.83 13.80 -9.57
CA SER A 158 -8.03 13.09 -9.11
C SER A 158 -7.78 12.42 -7.75
N ILE A 159 -7.21 11.22 -7.76
CA ILE A 159 -7.00 10.33 -6.61
C ILE A 159 -6.25 11.05 -5.48
N SER A 160 -5.21 11.81 -5.83
CA SER A 160 -4.39 12.51 -4.84
C SER A 160 -5.14 13.67 -4.19
N ILE A 161 -5.99 14.38 -4.94
CA ILE A 161 -6.86 15.42 -4.37
C ILE A 161 -7.88 14.78 -3.42
N TRP A 162 -8.54 13.71 -3.87
CA TRP A 162 -9.50 12.96 -3.05
C TRP A 162 -8.87 12.45 -1.75
N PHE A 163 -7.68 11.86 -1.84
CA PHE A 163 -6.96 11.35 -0.67
C PHE A 163 -6.71 12.44 0.37
N ARG A 164 -6.23 13.62 -0.06
CA ARG A 164 -6.02 14.77 0.84
C ARG A 164 -7.31 15.28 1.46
N GLN A 165 -8.39 15.31 0.67
CA GLN A 165 -9.70 15.80 1.13
C GLN A 165 -10.30 14.96 2.27
N ILE A 166 -9.99 13.66 2.35
CA ILE A 166 -10.39 12.81 3.49
C ILE A 166 -9.86 13.39 4.81
N PHE A 167 -8.58 13.79 4.84
CA PHE A 167 -7.97 14.36 6.05
C PHE A 167 -8.42 15.80 6.32
N MET A 168 -8.96 16.49 5.31
CA MET A 168 -9.58 17.82 5.45
C MET A 168 -11.07 17.75 5.79
N PHE A 169 -11.64 16.55 5.95
CA PHE A 169 -13.07 16.31 6.17
C PHE A 169 -13.99 16.91 5.10
N ARG A 170 -13.52 16.97 3.84
CA ARG A 170 -14.28 17.45 2.68
C ARG A 170 -14.13 16.56 1.44
N PRO A 171 -14.34 15.23 1.54
CA PRO A 171 -14.12 14.31 0.43
C PRO A 171 -15.16 14.51 -0.67
N ASP A 172 -14.69 14.65 -1.90
CA ASP A 172 -15.52 14.68 -3.10
C ASP A 172 -15.47 13.32 -3.81
N ALA A 173 -16.58 12.59 -3.81
CA ALA A 173 -16.69 11.29 -4.46
C ALA A 173 -16.57 11.37 -6.00
N ASN A 174 -16.80 12.54 -6.60
CA ASN A 174 -16.74 12.72 -8.05
C ASN A 174 -15.31 12.57 -8.58
N LEU A 175 -14.30 12.89 -7.76
CA LEU A 175 -12.89 12.69 -8.10
C LEU A 175 -12.52 11.22 -8.32
N MET A 176 -13.36 10.28 -7.85
CA MET A 176 -13.17 8.83 -7.98
C MET A 176 -14.20 8.19 -8.92
N ALA A 177 -15.02 8.98 -9.63
CA ALA A 177 -16.10 8.44 -10.46
C ALA A 177 -15.61 7.84 -11.79
N GLU A 178 -14.56 8.41 -12.36
CA GLU A 178 -14.04 8.07 -13.70
C GLU A 178 -12.60 7.54 -13.65
N ILE A 179 -12.14 7.10 -12.48
CA ILE A 179 -10.80 6.50 -12.37
C ILE A 179 -10.78 5.14 -13.08
N PRO A 180 -9.68 4.78 -13.76
CA PRO A 180 -9.57 3.45 -14.36
C PRO A 180 -9.63 2.38 -13.26
N LEU A 181 -10.24 1.23 -13.57
CA LEU A 181 -10.53 0.16 -12.60
C LEU A 181 -9.30 -0.35 -11.84
N LEU A 182 -8.14 -0.31 -12.49
CA LEU A 182 -6.89 -0.77 -11.89
C LEU A 182 -6.32 0.20 -10.82
N PHE A 183 -6.77 1.46 -10.76
CA PHE A 183 -6.29 2.44 -9.80
C PHE A 183 -7.08 2.44 -8.48
#